data_AF-A0A953TLY0-F1
#
_entry.id   AF-A0A953TLY0-F1
#
_cell.length_a   1.000
_cell.length_b   1.000
_cell.length_c   1.000
_cell.angle_alpha   90.00
_cell.angle_beta   90.00
_cell.angle_gamma   90.00
#
_symmetry.space_group_name_H-M   'P 1'
#
loop_
_entity.id
_entity.type
_entity.pdbx_description
1 polymer ?
#
loop_
_entity_poly.entity_id
_entity_poly.type
_entity_poly.pdbx_seq_one_letter_code
_entity_poly.pdbx_strand_id
1 'polypeptide(L)' 'MITLDEKIARTQRLLRRLEEDQPYLRARLSALGAEHRQSASAFADRVRMEAEAELARLMAEAGTAQEVTAVPQPAD' A
#
# COMPACT_ATOMS: atom_id res chain seq x y z
N MET A 1 -17.88 -6.36 5.56
CA MET A 1 -16.53 -6.92 5.31
C MET A 1 -16.13 -6.48 3.91
N ILE A 2 -14.97 -5.86 3.73
CA ILE A 2 -14.51 -5.40 2.40
C ILE A 2 -13.87 -6.56 1.63
N THR A 3 -14.01 -6.57 0.30
CA THR A 3 -13.45 -7.60 -0.58
C THR A 3 -11.93 -7.48 -0.72
N LEU A 4 -11.28 -8.51 -1.26
CA LEU A 4 -9.86 -8.49 -1.56
C LEU A 4 -9.51 -7.39 -2.58
N ASP A 5 -10.31 -7.25 -3.64
CA ASP A 5 -10.13 -6.19 -4.65
C ASP A 5 -10.30 -4.79 -4.05
N GLU A 6 -11.27 -4.61 -3.15
CA GLU A 6 -11.47 -3.34 -2.44
C GLU A 6 -10.27 -3.00 -1.55
N LYS A 7 -9.66 -4.00 -0.89
CA LYS A 7 -8.43 -3.83 -0.12
C LYS A 7 -7.27 -3.42 -1.04
N ILE A 8 -7.06 -4.14 -2.14
CA ILE A 8 -6.01 -3.84 -3.14
C ILE A 8 -6.18 -2.41 -3.66
N ALA A 9 -7.36 -2.04 -4.12
CA ALA A 9 -7.64 -0.71 -4.66
C ALA A 9 -7.47 0.38 -3.61
N ARG A 10 -7.79 0.11 -2.35
CA ARG A 10 -7.55 1.04 -1.23
C ARG A 10 -6.06 1.25 -0.99
N THR A 11 -5.26 0.17 -0.94
CA THR A 11 -3.82 0.25 -0.72
C THR A 11 -3.11 0.95 -1.87
N GLN A 12 -3.50 0.68 -3.12
CA GLN A 12 -3.00 1.41 -4.29
C GLN A 12 -3.32 2.91 -4.24
N ARG A 13 -4.54 3.29 -3.82
CA ARG A 13 -4.91 4.71 -3.63
C ARG A 13 -4.09 5.37 -2.53
N LEU A 14 -3.79 4.66 -1.44
CA LEU A 14 -2.93 5.17 -0.37
C LEU A 14 -1.52 5.45 -0.90
N LEU A 15 -0.91 4.49 -1.59
CA LEU A 15 0.44 4.64 -2.15
C LEU A 15 0.52 5.82 -3.12
N ARG A 16 -0.47 5.97 -4.00
CA ARG A 16 -0.54 7.10 -4.93
C ARG A 16 -0.62 8.43 -4.18
N ARG A 17 -1.45 8.53 -3.15
CA ARG A 17 -1.53 9.75 -2.33
C ARG A 17 -0.23 10.07 -1.62
N LEU A 18 0.45 9.08 -1.05
CA LEU A 18 1.75 9.28 -0.39
C LEU A 18 2.82 9.82 -1.35
N GLU A 19 2.75 9.41 -2.62
CA GLU A 19 3.62 9.92 -3.68
C GLU A 19 3.24 11.34 -4.10
N GLU A 20 1.97 11.57 -4.44
CA GLU A 20 1.44 12.86 -4.90
C GLU A 20 1.56 13.95 -3.83
N ASP A 21 1.41 13.60 -2.54
CA ASP A 21 1.45 14.53 -1.42
C ASP A 21 2.88 14.81 -0.92
N GLN A 22 3.92 14.17 -1.46
CA GLN A 22 5.31 14.43 -1.07
C GLN A 22 5.69 15.92 -1.09
N PRO A 23 5.36 16.72 -2.13
CA PRO A 23 5.67 18.15 -2.14
C PRO A 23 4.98 18.92 -1.00
N TYR A 24 3.73 18.56 -0.69
CA TYR A 24 2.97 19.17 0.40
C TYR A 24 3.57 18.81 1.77
N LEU A 25 3.96 17.54 1.96
CA LEU A 25 4.67 17.10 3.15
C LEU A 25 5.97 17.87 3.35
N ARG A 26 6.80 18.00 2.31
CA ARG A 26 8.05 18.77 2.36
C ARG A 26 7.82 20.22 2.76
N ALA A 27 6.83 20.87 2.15
CA ALA A 27 6.47 22.25 2.49
C ALA A 27 6.07 22.37 3.98
N ARG A 28 5.26 21.44 4.49
CA ARG A 28 4.79 21.45 5.88
C ARG A 28 5.89 21.16 6.89
N LEU A 29 6.83 20.27 6.54
CA LEU A 29 7.98 19.96 7.37
C LEU A 29 9.01 21.09 7.42
N SER A 30 9.09 21.95 6.40
CA SER A 30 10.08 23.04 6.34
C SER A 30 10.04 23.98 7.56
N ALA A 31 8.87 24.17 8.17
CA ALA A 31 8.67 25.00 9.36
C ALA A 31 9.11 24.33 10.67
N LEU A 32 9.45 23.04 10.67
CA LEU A 32 9.85 22.28 11.85
C LEU A 32 11.36 22.27 12.03
N GLY A 33 11.83 22.03 13.25
CA GLY A 33 13.24 21.78 13.54
C GLY A 33 13.78 20.49 12.90
N ALA A 34 15.09 20.37 12.75
CA ALA A 34 15.74 19.28 12.02
C ALA A 34 15.34 17.88 12.50
N GLU A 35 15.30 17.66 13.82
CA GLU A 35 14.91 16.38 14.42
C GLU A 35 13.46 15.99 14.09
N HIS A 36 12.53 16.94 14.18
CA HIS A 36 11.12 16.73 13.85
C HIS A 36 10.93 16.44 12.36
N ARG A 37 11.68 17.11 11.49
CA ARG A 37 11.68 16.82 10.04
C ARG A 37 12.17 15.40 9.77
N GLN A 38 13.28 15.00 10.37
CA GLN A 38 13.85 13.66 10.18
C GLN A 38 12.90 12.57 10.68
N SER A 39 12.31 12.77 11.87
CA SER A 39 11.34 11.84 12.44
C SER A 39 10.09 11.69 11.55
N ALA A 40 9.54 12.81 11.06
CA ALA A 40 8.35 12.79 10.22
C ALA A 40 8.61 12.18 8.83
N SER A 41 9.77 12.47 8.21
CA SER A 41 10.17 11.83 6.96
C SER A 41 10.34 10.32 7.14
N ALA A 42 11.04 9.88 8.19
CA ALA A 42 11.21 8.46 8.48
C ALA A 42 9.87 7.74 8.78
N PHE A 43 8.91 8.44 9.37
CA PHE A 43 7.56 7.90 9.53
C PHE A 43 6.85 7.74 8.19
N ALA A 44 6.89 8.76 7.32
CA ALA A 44 6.28 8.68 5.99
C ALA A 44 6.89 7.54 5.15
N ASP A 45 8.21 7.35 5.21
CA ASP A 45 8.90 6.26 4.53
C ASP A 45 8.46 4.88 5.07
N ARG A 46 8.33 4.73 6.39
CA ARG A 46 7.81 3.48 6.99
C ARG A 46 6.39 3.17 6.54
N VAL A 47 5.50 4.16 6.58
CA VAL A 47 4.10 3.99 6.12
C VAL A 47 4.05 3.56 4.66
N ARG A 48 4.91 4.13 3.81
CA ARG A 48 5.03 3.71 2.41
C ARG A 48 5.48 2.25 2.30
N MET A 49 6.56 1.87 2.97
CA MET A 49 7.09 0.51 2.95
C MET A 49 6.05 -0.53 3.42
N GLU A 50 5.33 -0.22 4.49
CA GLU A 50 4.26 -1.07 5.02
C GLU A 50 3.11 -1.23 4.01
N ALA A 51 2.72 -0.15 3.34
CA ALA A 51 1.69 -0.19 2.31
C ALA A 51 2.13 -0.96 1.05
N GLU A 52 3.40 -0.84 0.64
CA GLU A 52 3.98 -1.62 -0.46
C GLU A 52 4.00 -3.12 -0.13
N ALA A 53 4.42 -3.48 1.10
CA ALA A 53 4.43 -4.86 1.56
C ALA A 53 3.02 -5.46 1.64
N GLU A 54 2.04 -4.71 2.14
CA GLU A 54 0.65 -5.16 2.19
C GLU A 54 0.07 -5.32 0.78
N LEU A 55 0.38 -4.41 -0.15
CA LEU A 55 -0.06 -4.56 -1.54
C LEU A 55 0.51 -5.84 -2.17
N ALA A 56 1.79 -6.12 -1.97
CA ALA A 56 2.43 -7.34 -2.47
C ALA A 56 1.75 -8.59 -1.89
N ARG A 57 1.45 -8.59 -0.58
CA ARG A 57 0.73 -9.70 0.08
C ARG A 57 -0.66 -9.90 -0.51
N LEU A 58 -1.43 -8.83 -0.70
CA LEU A 58 -2.79 -8.88 -1.26
C LEU A 58 -2.78 -9.36 -2.71
N MET A 59 -1.80 -8.95 -3.51
CA MET A 59 -1.64 -9.43 -4.89
C MET A 59 -1.30 -10.93 -4.94
N ALA A 60 -0.45 -11.41 -4.03
CA ALA A 60 -0.15 -12.84 -3.93
C ALA A 60 -1.40 -13.65 -3.53
N GLU A 61 -2.21 -13.13 -2.59
CA GLU A 61 -3.49 -13.74 -2.18
C GLU A 61 -4.50 -13.78 -3.33
N ALA A 62 -4.54 -12.74 -4.17
CA ALA A 62 -5.41 -12.72 -5.35
C ALA A 62 -4.99 -13.75 -6.39
N GLY A 63 -3.68 -13.88 -6.64
CA GLY A 63 -3.12 -14.87 -7.56
C GLY A 63 -3.44 -16.31 -7.16
N THR A 64 -3.28 -16.65 -5.87
CA THR A 64 -3.60 -17.99 -5.38
C THR A 64 -5.10 -18.31 -5.46
N ALA A 65 -5.97 -17.34 -5.20
CA ALA A 65 -7.42 -17.52 -5.34
C ALA A 65 -7.85 -17.82 -6.80
N GLN A 66 -7.16 -17.22 -7.78
CA GLN A 66 -7.39 -17.47 -9.20
C GLN A 66 -6.86 -18.85 -9.63
N GLU A 67 -5.74 -19.33 -9.08
CA GLU A 67 -5.22 -20.67 -9.36
C GLU A 67 -6.12 -21.79 -8.83
N VAL A 68 -6.70 -21.63 -7.63
CA VAL A 68 -7.62 -22.63 -7.03
C VAL A 68 -8.91 -22.79 -7.85
N THR A 69 -9.40 -21.71 -8.46
CA THR A 69 -10.61 -21.74 -9.29
C THR A 69 -10.36 -22.30 -10.71
N ALA A 70 -9.10 -22.40 -11.14
CA ALA A 70 -8.71 -22.91 -12.46
C ALA A 70 -8.49 -24.43 -12.50
N VAL A 71 -8.58 -25.16 -11.39
CA VAL A 71 -8.48 -26.62 -11.38
C VAL A 71 -9.71 -27.22 -12.08
N PRO A 72 -9.56 -27.91 -13.24
CA PRO A 72 -10.70 -28.48 -13.95
C PRO A 72 -11.34 -29.57 -13.10
N GLN A 73 -12.64 -29.43 -12.82
CA GLN A 73 -13.45 -30.46 -12.18
C GLN A 73 -13.42 -31.72 -13.08
N PRO A 74 -13.12 -32.93 -12.57
CA PRO A 74 -13.25 -34.14 -13.36
C PRO A 74 -14.70 -34.26 -13.83
N ALA A 75 -14.90 -34.42 -15.15
CA ALA A 75 -16.19 -34.78 -15.69
C ALA A 75 -16.50 -36.21 -15.26
N ASP A 76 -17.57 -36.37 -14.46
CA ASP A 76 -18.16 -37.65 -14.09
C ASP A 76 -18.82 -38.30 -15.33
#